data_AF-A0A3L6RLK5-F1
#
_entry.id   AF-A0A3L6RLK5-F1
#
_cell.length_a   1.000
_cell.length_b   1.000
_cell.length_c   1.000
_cell.angle_alpha   90.00
_cell.angle_beta   90.00
_cell.angle_gamma   90.00
#
_symmetry.space_group_name_H-M   'P 1'
#
loop_
_entity.id
_entity.type
_entity.pdbx_description
1 polymer ?
#
loop_
_entity_poly.entity_id
_entity_poly.type
_entity_poly.pdbx_seq_one_letter_code
_entity_poly.pdbx_strand_id
1 'polypeptide(L)'
;MAATAVHPAVVVGGGRMGQALLSMGPPGADVLVGRGEKVPDDAPGPILVCTRNDDLDAVLEATPKSRWRADLVFFQNGMLDPWFESKGLVDANQVLAYFAVLKVGEPPVDGITDTNPEGLTAAFGSWAPAVAARLQNGGLTCKVLEKEAFQKQMLEKLIWISAFMLVGARHPGATVGAVEKEYRSEVASLIAELASAAAAERGLTFDEGIEERLCAYSRAVAHFPNAFKWRNGWFYSLTEKALAEGKSDPCPLHTAWLKEIKSGLKSLSEPGDCSLDKNPGKSTHPVTPFLLLICSSVSSVIGQEARPLFRWKSTLSPANGGDQPSSPLLSWSPAKPTCSWSGIRCDAAGHVAEISLPGAVLHGMLGALSFAAFPALTKLNLAGNNITGAIPANATGLTYLDLSGNSLSGEIPNTLPAMVRGVRYLSSNRLRGPMPRWLSAMREMRGFDVSNNKLTGAIHPDLFTNWPEITSFHAQTNSLAGGIPPEISNATKLQSLLLYNNRLYGQIPVEVAD
;
A
#
# COMPACT_ATOMS: atom_id res chain seq x y z
N MET A 1 -18.00 15.67 36.87
CA MET A 1 -18.76 15.22 35.68
C MET A 1 -18.82 13.70 35.75
N ALA A 2 -20.00 13.09 35.61
CA ALA A 2 -20.10 11.64 35.52
C ALA A 2 -19.31 11.17 34.29
N ALA A 3 -18.45 10.17 34.44
CA ALA A 3 -17.72 9.60 33.31
C ALA A 3 -18.74 9.04 32.31
N THR A 4 -18.75 9.55 31.09
CA THR A 4 -19.62 9.06 30.02
C THR A 4 -19.28 7.60 29.76
N ALA A 5 -20.26 6.69 29.84
CA ALA A 5 -20.02 5.26 29.68
C ALA A 5 -19.49 4.94 28.27
N VAL A 6 -18.38 4.19 28.19
CA VAL A 6 -17.85 3.68 26.92
C VAL A 6 -18.72 2.53 26.46
N HIS A 7 -19.26 2.63 25.24
CA HIS A 7 -20.15 1.61 24.68
C HIS A 7 -19.32 0.49 24.03
N PRO A 8 -19.77 -0.79 24.12
CA PRO A 8 -19.27 -1.86 23.25
C PRO A 8 -19.45 -1.48 21.78
N ALA A 9 -18.56 -1.96 20.91
CA ALA A 9 -18.64 -1.68 19.49
C ALA A 9 -18.18 -2.88 18.64
N VAL A 10 -18.64 -2.90 17.39
CA VAL A 10 -18.02 -3.71 16.34
C VAL A 10 -16.96 -2.87 15.66
N VAL A 11 -15.73 -3.37 15.57
CA VAL A 11 -14.62 -2.70 14.90
C VAL A 11 -14.31 -3.44 13.61
N VAL A 12 -14.56 -2.78 12.47
CA VAL A 12 -14.29 -3.36 11.15
C VAL A 12 -12.90 -2.92 10.68
N GLY A 13 -11.99 -3.88 10.56
CA GLY A 13 -10.61 -3.68 10.13
C GLY A 13 -9.58 -3.69 11.26
N GLY A 14 -8.84 -4.80 11.40
CA GLY A 14 -7.81 -5.00 12.43
C GLY A 14 -6.46 -4.30 12.19
N GLY A 15 -6.44 -3.21 11.42
CA GLY A 15 -5.24 -2.40 11.22
C GLY A 15 -4.89 -1.57 12.46
N ARG A 16 -3.89 -0.68 12.33
CA ARG A 16 -3.42 0.20 13.43
C ARG A 16 -4.57 0.96 14.12
N MET A 17 -5.46 1.55 13.33
CA MET A 17 -6.62 2.30 13.83
C MET A 17 -7.61 1.40 14.58
N GLY A 18 -8.02 0.28 13.99
CA GLY A 18 -8.98 -0.63 14.61
C GLY A 18 -8.45 -1.23 15.91
N GLN A 19 -7.17 -1.64 15.95
CA GLN A 19 -6.54 -2.14 17.18
C GLN A 19 -6.47 -1.07 18.27
N ALA A 20 -6.18 0.19 17.91
CA ALA A 20 -6.22 1.29 18.87
C ALA A 20 -7.64 1.47 19.43
N LEU A 21 -8.66 1.50 18.58
CA LEU A 21 -10.05 1.66 19.03
C LEU A 21 -10.53 0.51 19.91
N LEU A 22 -10.13 -0.73 19.63
CA LEU A 22 -10.40 -1.88 20.51
C LEU A 22 -9.80 -1.69 21.90
N SER A 23 -8.55 -1.21 21.99
CA SER A 23 -7.89 -0.97 23.28
C SER A 23 -8.55 0.16 24.09
N MET A 24 -9.30 1.04 23.43
CA MET A 24 -10.06 2.13 24.05
C MET A 24 -11.48 1.74 24.44
N GLY A 25 -11.92 0.54 24.05
CA GLY A 25 -13.24 0.01 24.36
C GLY A 25 -13.33 -0.58 25.77
N PRO A 26 -14.52 -1.06 26.15
CA PRO A 26 -14.70 -1.81 27.37
C PRO A 26 -13.98 -3.17 27.24
N PRO A 27 -13.20 -3.61 28.26
CA PRO A 27 -12.45 -4.86 28.19
C PRO A 27 -13.34 -6.06 27.85
N GLY A 28 -13.02 -6.76 26.76
CA GLY A 28 -13.72 -7.99 26.33
C GLY A 28 -15.13 -7.80 25.77
N ALA A 29 -15.60 -6.57 25.56
CA ALA A 29 -16.94 -6.30 25.05
C ALA A 29 -17.00 -6.03 23.54
N ASP A 30 -15.89 -5.64 22.93
CA ASP A 30 -15.84 -5.31 21.50
C ASP A 30 -15.68 -6.54 20.61
N VAL A 31 -16.20 -6.45 19.39
CA VAL A 31 -16.04 -7.47 18.35
C VAL A 31 -15.14 -6.93 17.25
N LEU A 32 -14.04 -7.63 16.96
CA LEU A 32 -13.21 -7.32 15.79
C LEU A 32 -13.71 -8.12 14.59
N VAL A 33 -13.97 -7.42 13.48
CA VAL A 33 -14.37 -8.02 12.20
C VAL A 33 -13.25 -7.82 11.18
N GLY A 34 -12.73 -8.94 10.68
CA GLY A 34 -11.71 -9.01 9.64
C GLY A 34 -12.25 -8.75 8.23
N ARG A 35 -11.34 -8.73 7.25
CA ARG A 35 -11.72 -8.55 5.84
C ARG A 35 -12.50 -9.76 5.35
N GLY A 36 -13.72 -9.54 4.87
CA GLY A 36 -14.61 -10.59 4.33
C GLY A 36 -15.42 -11.34 5.39
N GLU A 37 -15.28 -10.98 6.66
CA GLU A 37 -16.11 -11.53 7.74
C GLU A 37 -17.43 -10.77 7.84
N LYS A 38 -18.51 -11.45 8.23
CA LYS A 38 -19.82 -10.83 8.42
C LYS A 38 -19.84 -10.03 9.72
N VAL A 39 -20.47 -8.86 9.67
CA VAL A 39 -20.80 -8.08 10.88
C VAL A 39 -21.97 -8.78 11.59
N PRO A 40 -21.87 -9.05 12.91
CA PRO A 40 -22.96 -9.70 13.64
C PRO A 40 -24.24 -8.85 13.66
N ASP A 41 -25.38 -9.50 13.49
CA ASP A 41 -26.69 -8.84 13.41
C ASP A 41 -27.06 -8.15 14.73
N ASP A 42 -26.77 -8.81 15.85
CA ASP A 42 -27.21 -8.51 17.21
C ASP A 42 -26.15 -7.85 18.09
N ALA A 43 -24.93 -7.62 17.56
CA ALA A 43 -23.87 -6.96 18.31
C ALA A 43 -24.30 -5.53 18.72
N PRO A 44 -24.24 -5.18 20.02
CA PRO A 44 -24.69 -3.89 20.51
C PRO A 44 -23.72 -2.77 20.11
N GLY A 45 -24.27 -1.56 19.97
CA GLY A 45 -23.48 -0.35 19.78
C GLY A 45 -23.07 -0.07 18.32
N PRO A 46 -22.15 0.90 18.13
CA PRO A 46 -21.76 1.35 16.80
C PRO A 46 -20.87 0.33 16.08
N ILE A 47 -20.84 0.43 14.76
CA ILE A 47 -19.94 -0.28 13.86
C ILE A 47 -18.89 0.71 13.37
N LEU A 48 -17.69 0.65 13.96
CA LEU A 48 -16.57 1.54 13.68
C LEU A 48 -15.81 1.04 12.43
N VAL A 49 -16.02 1.69 11.29
CA VAL A 49 -15.44 1.32 10.00
C VAL A 49 -14.05 1.94 9.84
N CYS A 50 -13.02 1.11 10.05
CA CYS A 50 -11.61 1.48 10.07
C CYS A 50 -10.81 0.83 8.93
N THR A 51 -11.45 0.68 7.77
CA THR A 51 -10.88 0.10 6.56
C THR A 51 -10.41 1.20 5.59
N ARG A 52 -9.96 0.83 4.39
CA ARG A 52 -9.63 1.80 3.34
C ARG A 52 -10.87 2.10 2.49
N ASN A 53 -10.88 3.26 1.82
CA ASN A 53 -11.99 3.66 0.92
C ASN A 53 -12.34 2.58 -0.13
N ASP A 54 -11.34 1.87 -0.66
CA ASP A 54 -11.51 0.80 -1.66
C ASP A 54 -12.18 -0.48 -1.10
N ASP A 55 -12.30 -0.60 0.22
CA ASP A 55 -12.96 -1.73 0.89
C ASP A 55 -14.39 -1.39 1.37
N LEU A 56 -14.86 -0.14 1.23
CA LEU A 56 -16.13 0.30 1.84
C LEU A 56 -17.36 -0.43 1.29
N ASP A 57 -17.38 -0.76 0.00
CA ASP A 57 -18.49 -1.52 -0.59
C ASP A 57 -18.59 -2.93 0.02
N ALA A 58 -17.45 -3.60 0.22
CA ALA A 58 -17.41 -4.91 0.87
C ALA A 58 -17.86 -4.85 2.34
N VAL A 59 -17.58 -3.75 3.05
CA VAL A 59 -18.10 -3.54 4.41
C VAL A 59 -19.62 -3.44 4.41
N LEU A 60 -20.21 -2.73 3.46
CA LEU A 60 -21.67 -2.64 3.34
C LEU A 60 -22.29 -4.00 3.02
N GLU A 61 -21.71 -4.77 2.10
CA GLU A 61 -22.17 -6.12 1.75
C GLU A 61 -22.11 -7.09 2.94
N ALA A 62 -21.10 -6.94 3.79
CA ALA A 62 -20.92 -7.73 5.01
C ALA A 62 -21.76 -7.23 6.20
N THR A 63 -22.42 -6.07 6.07
CA THR A 63 -23.21 -5.44 7.14
C THR A 63 -24.71 -5.57 6.88
N PRO A 64 -25.52 -5.98 7.86
CA PRO A 64 -26.97 -6.03 7.70
C PRO A 64 -27.55 -4.66 7.35
N LYS A 65 -28.39 -4.60 6.32
CA LYS A 65 -28.93 -3.32 5.79
C LYS A 65 -29.72 -2.52 6.83
N SER A 66 -30.33 -3.19 7.81
CA SER A 66 -31.01 -2.56 8.96
C SER A 66 -30.07 -1.70 9.82
N ARG A 67 -28.78 -2.06 9.88
CA ARG A 67 -27.74 -1.41 10.69
C ARG A 67 -27.07 -0.24 9.95
N TRP A 68 -27.26 -0.10 8.64
CA TRP A 68 -26.50 0.84 7.81
C TRP A 68 -26.65 2.30 8.24
N ARG A 69 -27.88 2.77 8.45
CA ARG A 69 -28.14 4.15 8.87
C ARG A 69 -28.04 4.35 10.37
N ALA A 70 -28.33 3.30 11.14
CA ALA A 70 -28.37 3.37 12.58
C ALA A 70 -26.97 3.36 13.20
N ASP A 71 -26.07 2.51 12.70
CA ASP A 71 -24.90 2.09 13.47
C ASP A 71 -23.55 2.23 12.78
N LEU A 72 -23.50 2.42 11.47
CA LEU A 72 -22.21 2.65 10.79
C LEU A 72 -21.61 4.00 11.17
N VAL A 73 -20.33 3.95 11.56
CA VAL A 73 -19.49 5.10 11.90
C VAL A 73 -18.21 5.05 11.08
N PHE A 74 -18.00 6.01 10.19
CA PHE A 74 -16.90 5.99 9.24
C PHE A 74 -15.69 6.80 9.72
N PHE A 75 -14.54 6.13 9.95
CA PHE A 75 -13.25 6.74 10.27
C PHE A 75 -12.44 7.05 9.01
N GLN A 76 -13.07 7.70 8.02
CA GLN A 76 -12.43 7.97 6.74
C GLN A 76 -11.97 9.42 6.63
N ASN A 77 -10.77 9.59 6.08
CA ASN A 77 -10.21 10.91 5.78
C ASN A 77 -10.42 11.21 4.30
N GLY A 78 -11.38 12.07 3.97
CA GLY A 78 -11.65 12.53 2.60
C GLY A 78 -13.13 12.83 2.35
N MET A 79 -13.43 13.40 1.19
CA MET A 79 -14.81 13.68 0.78
C MET A 79 -15.49 12.43 0.25
N LEU A 80 -16.40 11.85 1.04
CA LEU A 80 -17.17 10.66 0.67
C LEU A 80 -18.61 10.96 0.24
N ASP A 81 -19.02 12.23 0.18
CA ASP A 81 -20.41 12.62 -0.12
C ASP A 81 -20.97 11.94 -1.37
N PRO A 82 -20.30 11.88 -2.54
CA PRO A 82 -20.85 11.20 -3.71
C PRO A 82 -21.08 9.70 -3.47
N TRP A 83 -20.19 9.06 -2.70
CA TRP A 83 -20.34 7.66 -2.33
C TRP A 83 -21.49 7.48 -1.34
N PHE A 84 -21.59 8.31 -0.30
CA PHE A 84 -22.71 8.28 0.65
C PHE A 84 -24.06 8.50 -0.04
N GLU A 85 -24.15 9.46 -0.96
CA GLU A 85 -25.34 9.70 -1.77
C GLU A 85 -25.72 8.47 -2.59
N SER A 86 -24.75 7.85 -3.29
CA SER A 86 -24.98 6.64 -4.09
C SER A 86 -25.50 5.44 -3.29
N LYS A 87 -25.22 5.40 -1.97
CA LYS A 87 -25.64 4.34 -1.05
C LYS A 87 -26.82 4.72 -0.16
N GLY A 88 -27.33 5.95 -0.27
CA GLY A 88 -28.42 6.45 0.58
C GLY A 88 -28.03 6.68 2.05
N LEU A 89 -26.77 7.08 2.28
CA LEU A 89 -26.10 7.27 3.57
C LEU A 89 -25.73 8.75 3.85
N VAL A 90 -26.52 9.70 3.33
CA VAL A 90 -26.22 11.14 3.36
C VAL A 90 -26.04 11.77 4.75
N ASP A 91 -26.53 11.11 5.81
CA ASP A 91 -26.38 11.53 7.21
C ASP A 91 -25.65 10.46 8.04
N ALA A 92 -24.78 9.67 7.42
CA ALA A 92 -23.98 8.68 8.12
C ALA A 92 -23.11 9.30 9.20
N ASN A 93 -22.91 8.56 10.29
CA ASN A 93 -22.00 8.95 11.36
C ASN A 93 -20.57 8.95 10.83
N GLN A 94 -19.82 9.99 11.14
CA GLN A 94 -18.48 10.20 10.61
C GLN A 94 -17.52 10.65 11.69
N VAL A 95 -16.26 10.26 11.54
CA VAL A 95 -15.18 10.65 12.43
C VAL A 95 -14.01 11.17 11.60
N LEU A 96 -13.67 12.43 11.85
CA LEU A 96 -12.53 13.11 11.29
C LEU A 96 -11.33 12.92 12.22
N ALA A 97 -10.59 11.82 12.05
CA ALA A 97 -9.50 11.43 12.96
C ALA A 97 -8.21 12.24 12.70
N TYR A 98 -7.76 13.04 13.68
CA TYR A 98 -6.52 13.81 13.64
C TYR A 98 -5.39 13.25 14.53
N PHE A 99 -5.59 12.06 15.09
CA PHE A 99 -4.56 11.35 15.83
C PHE A 99 -3.84 10.32 14.94
N ALA A 100 -2.61 9.99 15.32
CA ALA A 100 -1.78 9.03 14.59
C ALA A 100 -1.42 7.83 15.47
N VAL A 101 -1.58 6.63 14.90
CA VAL A 101 -1.08 5.38 15.50
C VAL A 101 0.15 4.97 14.72
N LEU A 102 1.34 5.13 15.31
CA LEU A 102 2.61 4.88 14.62
C LEU A 102 2.79 3.37 14.36
N LYS A 103 2.58 2.54 15.38
CA LYS A 103 2.64 1.07 15.30
C LYS A 103 1.47 0.42 16.03
N VAL A 104 1.16 -0.82 15.66
CA VAL A 104 0.16 -1.62 16.37
C VAL A 104 0.60 -1.80 17.82
N GLY A 105 -0.27 -1.44 18.76
CA GLY A 105 -0.02 -1.55 20.21
C GLY A 105 0.68 -0.36 20.86
N GLU A 106 1.11 0.65 20.10
CA GLU A 106 1.59 1.92 20.66
C GLU A 106 0.40 2.87 20.89
N PRO A 107 0.42 3.70 21.96
CA PRO A 107 -0.63 4.67 22.20
C PRO A 107 -0.68 5.68 21.05
N PRO A 108 -1.90 6.11 20.64
CA PRO A 108 -2.04 7.14 19.62
C PRO A 108 -1.46 8.47 20.11
N VAL A 109 -0.93 9.25 19.17
CA VAL A 109 -0.55 10.65 19.39
C VAL A 109 -1.72 11.52 18.97
N ASP A 110 -2.25 12.33 19.89
CA ASP A 110 -3.37 13.21 19.61
C ASP A 110 -3.00 14.37 18.68
N GLY A 111 -3.96 14.84 17.91
CA GLY A 111 -3.84 15.98 16.99
C GLY A 111 -4.05 17.32 17.68
N ILE A 112 -3.46 17.50 18.87
CA ILE A 112 -3.50 18.77 19.61
C ILE A 112 -2.43 19.71 19.03
N THR A 113 -2.81 20.96 18.83
CA THR A 113 -1.91 22.02 18.34
C THR A 113 -1.96 23.22 19.28
N ASP A 114 -1.04 24.17 19.10
CA ASP A 114 -1.02 25.47 19.79
C ASP A 114 -2.27 26.31 19.48
N THR A 115 -2.84 26.19 18.28
CA THR A 115 -4.09 26.87 17.89
C THR A 115 -5.36 26.12 18.27
N ASN A 116 -5.26 24.82 18.58
CA ASN A 116 -6.37 23.94 18.93
C ASN A 116 -5.99 23.06 20.13
N PRO A 117 -5.87 23.67 21.33
CA PRO A 117 -5.55 22.94 22.57
C PRO A 117 -6.64 21.90 22.94
N GLU A 118 -7.86 22.07 22.44
CA GLU A 118 -8.98 21.13 22.56
C GLU A 118 -8.90 19.95 21.57
N GLY A 119 -7.92 19.97 20.67
CA GLY A 119 -7.68 18.97 19.64
C GLY A 119 -8.51 19.12 18.38
N LEU A 120 -8.03 18.48 17.30
CA LEU A 120 -8.62 18.57 15.96
C LEU A 120 -9.56 17.41 15.63
N THR A 121 -9.51 16.29 16.37
CA THR A 121 -10.39 15.15 16.10
C THR A 121 -11.84 15.53 16.35
N ALA A 122 -12.72 15.18 15.41
CA ALA A 122 -14.15 15.49 15.52
C ALA A 122 -15.02 14.32 15.07
N ALA A 123 -16.23 14.24 15.63
CA ALA A 123 -17.25 13.26 15.27
C ALA A 123 -18.59 13.95 15.02
N PHE A 124 -19.34 13.40 14.06
CA PHE A 124 -20.68 13.83 13.66
C PHE A 124 -21.63 12.63 13.59
N GLY A 125 -22.91 12.86 13.92
CA GLY A 125 -23.98 11.88 13.89
C GLY A 125 -24.42 11.39 15.28
N SER A 126 -25.42 10.51 15.31
CA SER A 126 -26.02 9.96 16.53
C SER A 126 -25.01 9.25 17.44
N TRP A 127 -23.97 8.62 16.87
CA TRP A 127 -22.92 7.93 17.62
C TRP A 127 -21.74 8.82 18.02
N ALA A 128 -21.72 10.10 17.64
CA ALA A 128 -20.61 11.00 17.95
C ALA A 128 -20.29 11.12 19.45
N PRO A 129 -21.27 11.21 20.38
CA PRO A 129 -20.98 11.22 21.81
C PRO A 129 -20.32 9.93 22.32
N ALA A 130 -20.73 8.77 21.80
CA ALA A 130 -20.14 7.48 22.19
C ALA A 130 -18.71 7.32 21.66
N VAL A 131 -18.46 7.78 20.43
CA VAL A 131 -17.12 7.85 19.86
C VAL A 131 -16.23 8.77 20.70
N ALA A 132 -16.72 9.95 21.08
CA ALA A 132 -15.96 10.89 21.88
C ALA A 132 -15.60 10.30 23.25
N ALA A 133 -16.54 9.63 23.93
CA ALA A 133 -16.30 8.94 25.19
C ALA A 133 -15.23 7.84 25.05
N ARG A 134 -15.29 7.05 23.96
CA ARG A 134 -14.29 6.02 23.66
C ARG A 134 -12.90 6.62 23.43
N LEU A 135 -12.79 7.67 22.62
CA LEU A 135 -11.50 8.33 22.37
C LEU A 135 -10.92 8.97 23.65
N GLN A 136 -11.76 9.58 24.48
CA GLN A 136 -11.37 10.11 25.80
C GLN A 136 -10.85 9.02 26.74
N ASN A 137 -11.46 7.83 26.72
CA ASN A 137 -10.96 6.67 27.46
C ASN A 137 -9.55 6.23 26.98
N GLY A 138 -9.22 6.50 25.73
CA GLY A 138 -7.89 6.33 25.14
C GLY A 138 -6.90 7.47 25.39
N GLY A 139 -7.29 8.50 26.16
CA GLY A 139 -6.48 9.70 26.37
C GLY A 139 -6.46 10.67 25.18
N LEU A 140 -7.41 10.54 24.25
CA LEU A 140 -7.55 11.40 23.08
C LEU A 140 -8.72 12.38 23.21
N THR A 141 -8.55 13.55 22.61
CA THR A 141 -9.61 14.54 22.43
C THR A 141 -10.53 14.19 21.26
N CYS A 142 -11.79 14.58 21.36
CA CYS A 142 -12.76 14.46 20.27
C CYS A 142 -13.89 15.46 20.46
N LYS A 143 -14.10 16.33 19.47
CA LYS A 143 -15.22 17.28 19.42
C LYS A 143 -16.46 16.58 18.87
N VAL A 144 -17.61 16.77 19.52
CA VAL A 144 -18.90 16.42 18.93
C VAL A 144 -19.43 17.65 18.21
N LEU A 145 -19.62 17.56 16.90
CA LEU A 145 -19.99 18.70 16.06
C LEU A 145 -21.31 18.46 15.35
N GLU A 146 -22.06 19.54 15.16
CA GLU A 146 -23.19 19.59 14.24
C GLU A 146 -22.72 19.56 12.79
N LYS A 147 -23.64 19.23 11.87
CA LYS A 147 -23.35 18.96 10.46
C LYS A 147 -22.49 20.04 9.78
N GLU A 148 -22.89 21.30 9.89
CA GLU A 148 -22.18 22.42 9.26
C GLU A 148 -20.76 22.59 9.82
N ALA A 149 -20.61 22.55 11.15
CA ALA A 149 -19.31 22.69 11.82
C ALA A 149 -18.36 21.52 11.47
N PHE A 150 -18.90 20.30 11.39
CA PHE A 150 -18.15 19.13 10.95
C PHE A 150 -17.71 19.25 9.49
N GLN A 151 -18.59 19.71 8.60
CA GLN A 151 -18.26 19.95 7.19
C GLN A 151 -17.16 21.00 7.02
N LYS A 152 -17.19 22.10 7.79
CA LYS A 152 -16.11 23.10 7.81
C LYS A 152 -14.76 22.45 8.16
N GLN A 153 -14.69 21.70 9.26
CA GLN A 153 -13.44 21.04 9.66
C GLN A 153 -12.97 19.96 8.68
N MET A 154 -13.90 19.23 8.05
CA MET A 154 -13.57 18.26 7.01
C MET A 154 -12.95 18.94 5.79
N LEU A 155 -13.49 20.08 5.36
CA LEU A 155 -12.94 20.86 4.27
C LEU A 155 -11.59 21.49 4.64
N GLU A 156 -11.43 22.02 5.84
CA GLU A 156 -10.11 22.49 6.33
C GLU A 156 -9.06 21.39 6.24
N LYS A 157 -9.40 20.15 6.63
CA LYS A 157 -8.50 19.00 6.47
C LYS A 157 -8.16 18.73 5.01
N LEU A 158 -9.16 18.77 4.14
CA LEU A 158 -8.97 18.52 2.72
C LEU A 158 -8.10 19.60 2.07
N ILE A 159 -8.32 20.87 2.43
CA ILE A 159 -7.50 22.02 2.02
C ILE A 159 -6.07 21.81 2.49
N TRP A 160 -5.86 21.45 3.77
CA TRP A 160 -4.54 21.17 4.31
C TRP A 160 -3.80 20.10 3.52
N ILE A 161 -4.44 18.94 3.31
CA ILE A 161 -3.85 17.84 2.54
C ILE A 161 -3.53 18.30 1.12
N SER A 162 -4.46 19.01 0.47
CA SER A 162 -4.30 19.44 -0.93
C SER A 162 -3.17 20.45 -1.06
N ALA A 163 -3.10 21.45 -0.17
CA ALA A 163 -2.08 22.49 -0.19
C ALA A 163 -0.69 21.96 0.15
N PHE A 164 -0.52 21.34 1.32
CA PHE A 164 0.79 20.90 1.79
C PHE A 164 1.39 19.80 0.92
N MET A 165 0.57 18.84 0.45
CA MET A 165 1.09 17.77 -0.41
C MET A 165 1.40 18.27 -1.81
N LEU A 166 0.65 19.25 -2.33
CA LEU A 166 0.91 19.84 -3.65
C LEU A 166 2.18 20.68 -3.64
N VAL A 167 2.35 21.55 -2.64
CA VAL A 167 3.59 22.34 -2.46
C VAL A 167 4.78 21.42 -2.20
N GLY A 168 4.62 20.42 -1.32
CA GLY A 168 5.68 19.43 -1.09
C GLY A 168 6.08 18.65 -2.34
N ALA A 169 5.15 18.38 -3.26
CA ALA A 169 5.45 17.74 -4.53
C ALA A 169 6.16 18.66 -5.53
N ARG A 170 5.99 19.98 -5.42
CA ARG A 170 6.78 20.98 -6.16
C ARG A 170 8.22 21.07 -5.65
N HIS A 171 8.47 20.63 -4.40
CA HIS A 171 9.77 20.70 -3.73
C HIS A 171 10.24 19.31 -3.26
N PRO A 172 10.75 18.45 -4.18
CA PRO A 172 11.10 17.07 -3.87
C PRO A 172 12.10 16.95 -2.71
N GLY A 173 11.78 16.10 -1.73
CA GLY A 173 12.60 15.89 -0.53
C GLY A 173 12.21 16.78 0.66
N ALA A 174 11.35 17.79 0.47
CA ALA A 174 10.82 18.57 1.58
C ALA A 174 9.90 17.71 2.46
N THR A 175 10.06 17.83 3.79
CA THR A 175 9.08 17.32 4.76
C THR A 175 7.90 18.28 4.88
N VAL A 176 6.83 17.87 5.56
CA VAL A 176 5.69 18.76 5.85
C VAL A 176 6.14 20.02 6.63
N GLY A 177 7.09 19.87 7.55
CA GLY A 177 7.65 21.00 8.29
C GLY A 177 8.51 21.92 7.44
N ALA A 178 9.29 21.38 6.49
CA ALA A 178 10.03 22.19 5.52
C ALA A 178 9.05 22.98 4.63
N VAL A 179 7.93 22.38 4.21
CA VAL A 179 6.87 23.08 3.47
C VAL A 179 6.27 24.22 4.27
N GLU A 180 5.94 24.00 5.54
CA GLU A 180 5.41 25.06 6.42
C GLU A 180 6.41 26.19 6.63
N LYS A 181 7.69 25.88 6.81
CA LYS A 181 8.72 26.86 7.17
C LYS A 181 9.30 27.62 5.98
N GLU A 182 9.60 26.91 4.89
CA GLU A 182 10.39 27.43 3.77
C GLU A 182 9.51 27.86 2.59
N TYR A 183 8.30 27.29 2.47
CA TYR A 183 7.38 27.50 1.35
C TYR A 183 6.00 28.01 1.80
N ARG A 184 5.96 28.72 2.94
CA ARG A 184 4.72 29.21 3.56
C ARG A 184 3.88 30.09 2.64
N SER A 185 4.51 30.92 1.82
CA SER A 185 3.80 31.80 0.87
C SER A 185 3.05 31.02 -0.22
N GLU A 186 3.64 29.92 -0.72
CA GLU A 186 2.98 29.03 -1.68
C GLU A 186 1.79 28.32 -1.03
N VAL A 187 1.98 27.84 0.19
CA VAL A 187 0.92 27.20 0.98
C VAL A 187 -0.24 28.16 1.26
N ALA A 188 0.05 29.37 1.74
CA ALA A 188 -0.97 30.39 2.05
C ALA A 188 -1.80 30.74 0.80
N SER A 189 -1.15 30.88 -0.36
CA SER A 189 -1.82 31.16 -1.63
C SER A 189 -2.81 30.06 -2.02
N LEU A 190 -2.40 28.78 -1.89
CA LEU A 190 -3.31 27.66 -2.15
C LEU A 190 -4.43 27.58 -1.11
N ILE A 191 -4.13 27.76 0.18
CA ILE A 191 -5.16 27.70 1.22
C ILE A 191 -6.25 28.72 0.94
N ALA A 192 -5.88 29.96 0.59
CA ALA A 192 -6.83 31.02 0.26
C ALA A 192 -7.72 30.66 -0.96
N GLU A 193 -7.11 30.18 -2.05
CA GLU A 193 -7.85 29.75 -3.24
C GLU A 193 -8.81 28.59 -2.95
N LEU A 194 -8.30 27.53 -2.34
CA LEU A 194 -9.07 26.31 -2.07
C LEU A 194 -10.18 26.58 -1.04
N ALA A 195 -9.93 27.42 -0.03
CA ALA A 195 -10.97 27.85 0.91
C ALA A 195 -12.06 28.64 0.20
N SER A 196 -11.72 29.57 -0.70
CA SER A 196 -12.70 30.33 -1.48
C SER A 196 -13.56 29.41 -2.36
N ALA A 197 -12.94 28.47 -3.06
CA ALA A 197 -13.65 27.51 -3.90
C ALA A 197 -14.57 26.58 -3.09
N ALA A 198 -14.09 26.08 -1.95
CA ALA A 198 -14.87 25.23 -1.06
C ALA A 198 -16.06 25.98 -0.43
N ALA A 199 -15.84 27.22 0.00
CA ALA A 199 -16.88 28.09 0.53
C ALA A 199 -17.98 28.34 -0.49
N ALA A 200 -17.61 28.63 -1.74
CA ALA A 200 -18.55 28.84 -2.84
C ALA A 200 -19.36 27.59 -3.20
N GLU A 201 -18.71 26.41 -3.32
CA GLU A 201 -19.40 25.16 -3.68
C GLU A 201 -20.35 24.69 -2.57
N ARG A 202 -20.00 24.92 -1.30
CA ARG A 202 -20.77 24.42 -0.15
C ARG A 202 -21.66 25.47 0.51
N GLY A 203 -21.63 26.71 0.03
CA GLY A 203 -22.41 27.82 0.59
C GLY A 203 -22.09 28.09 2.07
N LEU A 204 -20.82 28.01 2.45
CA LEU A 204 -20.37 28.16 3.84
C LEU A 204 -19.30 29.24 3.99
N THR A 205 -19.13 29.72 5.22
CA THR A 205 -18.07 30.66 5.60
C THR A 205 -17.13 29.99 6.58
N PHE A 206 -15.83 30.03 6.28
CA PHE A 206 -14.77 29.57 7.19
C PHE A 206 -14.48 30.63 8.25
N ASP A 207 -14.07 30.17 9.44
CA ASP A 207 -13.63 31.05 10.51
C ASP A 207 -12.28 31.71 10.16
N GLU A 208 -12.08 32.95 10.62
CA GLU A 208 -10.82 33.68 10.44
C GLU A 208 -9.61 32.87 10.95
N GLY A 209 -8.44 33.06 10.35
CA GLY A 209 -7.20 32.38 10.77
C GLY A 209 -7.07 30.93 10.31
N ILE A 210 -7.80 30.51 9.26
CA ILE A 210 -7.65 29.19 8.64
C ILE A 210 -6.19 28.86 8.29
N GLU A 211 -5.44 29.81 7.72
CA GLU A 211 -4.03 29.59 7.38
C GLU A 211 -3.21 29.18 8.60
N GLU A 212 -3.32 29.92 9.71
CA GLU A 212 -2.52 29.64 10.90
C GLU A 212 -2.92 28.30 11.54
N ARG A 213 -4.22 27.96 11.58
CA ARG A 213 -4.67 26.63 12.06
C ARG A 213 -4.06 25.50 11.24
N LEU A 214 -4.06 25.65 9.91
CA LEU A 214 -3.53 24.64 9.01
C LEU A 214 -1.99 24.52 9.12
N CYS A 215 -1.29 25.64 9.27
CA CYS A 215 0.16 25.65 9.52
C CYS A 215 0.51 25.04 10.89
N ALA A 216 -0.27 25.34 11.94
CA ALA A 216 -0.11 24.76 13.27
C ALA A 216 -0.17 23.24 13.26
N TYR A 217 -1.13 22.67 12.53
CA TYR A 217 -1.20 21.23 12.35
C TYR A 217 0.04 20.67 11.62
N SER A 218 0.54 21.36 10.59
CA SER A 218 1.78 20.97 9.90
C SER A 218 3.00 20.92 10.80
N ARG A 219 3.11 21.83 11.79
CA ARG A 219 4.19 21.80 12.78
C ARG A 219 4.13 20.54 13.64
N ALA A 220 2.93 20.09 14.03
CA ALA A 220 2.75 18.85 14.80
C ALA A 220 3.17 17.58 14.02
N VAL A 221 3.10 17.62 12.68
CA VAL A 221 3.51 16.52 11.79
C VAL A 221 4.76 16.84 10.96
N ALA A 222 5.62 17.74 11.44
CA ALA A 222 6.73 18.32 10.67
C ALA A 222 7.71 17.30 10.05
N HIS A 223 7.88 16.14 10.68
CA HIS A 223 8.80 15.07 10.25
C HIS A 223 8.20 14.13 9.19
N PHE A 224 6.90 14.25 8.88
CA PHE A 224 6.26 13.39 7.90
C PHE A 224 6.78 13.70 6.48
N PRO A 225 7.11 12.68 5.67
CA PRO A 225 7.51 12.88 4.29
C PRO A 225 6.31 13.35 3.47
N ASN A 226 6.55 14.29 2.56
CA ASN A 226 5.55 14.64 1.53
C ASN A 226 5.47 13.49 0.52
N ALA A 227 4.65 12.49 0.82
CA ALA A 227 4.32 11.43 -0.12
C ALA A 227 3.09 11.86 -0.93
N PHE A 228 3.30 12.24 -2.18
CA PHE A 228 2.22 12.61 -3.10
C PHE A 228 1.36 11.39 -3.45
N LYS A 229 0.40 11.08 -2.57
CA LYS A 229 -0.72 10.20 -2.89
C LYS A 229 -1.88 11.09 -3.30
N TRP A 230 -2.39 10.90 -4.51
CA TRP A 230 -3.42 11.75 -5.14
C TRP A 230 -4.62 11.97 -4.20
N ARG A 231 -4.65 13.13 -3.52
CA ARG A 231 -5.74 13.57 -2.63
C ARG A 231 -6.32 14.92 -3.04
N ASN A 232 -6.09 15.31 -4.29
CA ASN A 232 -6.53 16.56 -4.91
C ASN A 232 -7.80 16.41 -5.76
N GLY A 233 -8.40 15.22 -5.78
CA GLY A 233 -9.47 14.86 -6.71
C GLY A 233 -10.73 15.71 -6.56
N TRP A 234 -11.11 16.08 -5.33
CA TRP A 234 -12.32 16.86 -5.11
C TRP A 234 -12.21 18.28 -5.71
N PHE A 235 -11.16 19.03 -5.36
CA PHE A 235 -10.92 20.37 -5.93
C PHE A 235 -10.74 20.32 -7.45
N TYR A 236 -10.00 19.34 -7.96
CA TYR A 236 -9.86 19.17 -9.41
C TYR A 236 -11.20 18.86 -10.10
N SER A 237 -12.09 18.11 -9.47
CA SER A 237 -13.44 17.85 -10.02
C SER A 237 -14.31 19.10 -10.09
N LEU A 238 -14.12 20.08 -9.18
CA LEU A 238 -14.79 21.38 -9.26
C LEU A 238 -14.33 22.15 -10.49
N THR A 239 -13.03 22.12 -10.77
CA THR A 239 -12.47 22.68 -12.01
C THR A 239 -13.04 21.99 -13.24
N GLU A 240 -13.06 20.66 -13.30
CA GLU A 240 -13.59 19.93 -14.45
C GLU A 240 -15.07 20.24 -14.70
N LYS A 241 -15.88 20.32 -13.63
CA LYS A 241 -17.29 20.70 -13.68
C LYS A 241 -17.47 22.12 -14.21
N ALA A 242 -16.75 23.10 -13.66
CA ALA A 242 -16.85 24.50 -14.08
C ALA A 242 -16.45 24.68 -15.56
N LEU A 243 -15.36 24.04 -15.99
CA LEU A 243 -14.90 24.11 -17.38
C LEU A 243 -15.87 23.43 -18.35
N ALA A 244 -16.47 22.29 -17.96
CA ALA A 244 -17.50 21.63 -18.76
C ALA A 244 -18.77 22.49 -18.93
N GLU A 245 -19.07 23.35 -17.96
CA GLU A 245 -20.15 24.33 -18.00
C GLU A 245 -19.76 25.66 -18.71
N GLY A 246 -18.54 25.78 -19.22
CA GLY A 246 -18.04 27.00 -19.86
C GLY A 246 -17.73 28.15 -18.89
N LYS A 247 -17.61 27.87 -17.59
CA LYS A 247 -17.24 28.84 -16.54
C LYS A 247 -15.73 28.89 -16.34
N SER A 248 -15.27 29.92 -15.64
CA SER A 248 -13.86 30.04 -15.22
C SER A 248 -13.49 28.94 -14.21
N ASP A 249 -12.22 28.51 -14.25
CA ASP A 249 -11.65 27.60 -13.25
C ASP A 249 -11.75 28.23 -11.85
N PRO A 250 -12.43 27.60 -10.87
CA PRO A 250 -12.52 28.10 -9.50
C PRO A 250 -11.23 27.90 -8.69
N CYS A 251 -10.30 27.04 -9.14
CA CYS A 251 -9.03 26.75 -8.48
C CYS A 251 -7.84 26.88 -9.47
N PRO A 252 -7.62 28.06 -10.09
CA PRO A 252 -6.66 28.20 -11.19
C PRO A 252 -5.21 27.93 -10.78
N LEU A 253 -4.78 28.33 -9.58
CA LEU A 253 -3.44 28.08 -9.05
C LEU A 253 -3.22 26.59 -8.79
N HIS A 254 -4.15 25.95 -8.09
CA HIS A 254 -4.15 24.51 -7.82
C HIS A 254 -4.11 23.70 -9.11
N THR A 255 -4.96 24.02 -10.07
CA THR A 255 -5.00 23.38 -11.38
C THR A 255 -3.69 23.59 -12.15
N ALA A 256 -3.15 24.81 -12.15
CA ALA A 256 -1.88 25.11 -12.80
C ALA A 256 -0.73 24.31 -12.20
N TRP A 257 -0.65 24.21 -10.87
CA TRP A 257 0.41 23.48 -10.18
C TRP A 257 0.26 21.97 -10.31
N LEU A 258 -0.97 21.44 -10.29
CA LEU A 258 -1.23 20.05 -10.66
C LEU A 258 -0.81 19.77 -12.09
N LYS A 259 -1.10 20.68 -13.02
CA LYS A 259 -0.67 20.58 -14.41
C LYS A 259 0.84 20.71 -14.55
N GLU A 260 1.51 21.54 -13.76
CA GLU A 260 2.98 21.68 -13.74
C GLU A 260 3.65 20.41 -13.25
N ILE A 261 3.15 19.80 -12.18
CA ILE A 261 3.65 18.51 -11.72
C ILE A 261 3.33 17.43 -12.77
N LYS A 262 2.12 17.45 -13.34
CA LYS A 262 1.70 16.53 -14.41
C LYS A 262 2.45 16.78 -15.73
N SER A 263 2.91 17.99 -16.01
CA SER A 263 3.62 18.40 -17.23
C SER A 263 5.12 18.24 -17.06
N GLY A 264 5.67 18.41 -15.86
CA GLY A 264 6.95 17.86 -15.46
C GLY A 264 6.94 16.33 -15.57
N LEU A 265 5.81 15.67 -15.27
CA LEU A 265 5.56 14.26 -15.57
C LEU A 265 5.33 13.96 -17.08
N LYS A 266 4.91 14.93 -17.91
CA LYS A 266 4.68 14.76 -19.37
C LYS A 266 5.88 15.17 -20.26
N SER A 267 6.71 16.12 -19.86
CA SER A 267 8.09 16.24 -20.36
C SER A 267 8.95 15.05 -19.91
N LEU A 268 8.43 14.26 -18.96
CA LEU A 268 8.84 12.92 -18.58
C LEU A 268 7.89 11.79 -19.09
N SER A 269 6.95 12.02 -20.04
CA SER A 269 6.22 10.98 -20.83
C SER A 269 5.10 11.48 -21.79
N GLU A 270 5.02 10.90 -22.99
CA GLU A 270 3.78 10.68 -23.78
C GLU A 270 3.75 9.24 -24.33
N PRO A 271 2.61 8.70 -24.81
CA PRO A 271 1.25 8.72 -24.26
C PRO A 271 0.73 7.28 -23.98
N GLY A 272 -0.18 7.11 -23.01
CA GLY A 272 -0.83 5.82 -22.78
C GLY A 272 -1.87 5.85 -21.66
N ASP A 273 -3.13 5.79 -22.08
CA ASP A 273 -4.37 5.54 -21.34
C ASP A 273 -4.94 6.64 -20.42
N CYS A 274 -5.58 7.61 -21.08
CA CYS A 274 -6.73 8.31 -20.50
C CYS A 274 -8.00 7.56 -20.91
N SER A 275 -8.54 6.71 -20.04
CA SER A 275 -9.91 6.22 -20.17
C SER A 275 -10.79 6.88 -19.10
N LEU A 276 -11.55 7.89 -19.56
CA LEU A 276 -12.83 8.27 -18.98
C LEU A 276 -13.80 7.12 -19.26
N ASP A 277 -14.36 6.50 -18.21
CA ASP A 277 -15.50 5.61 -18.36
C ASP A 277 -16.66 6.39 -19.00
N LYS A 278 -16.86 6.17 -20.30
CA LYS A 278 -18.10 6.46 -21.02
C LYS A 278 -18.63 5.15 -21.58
N ASN A 279 -19.89 4.86 -21.31
CA ASN A 279 -20.71 3.95 -22.09
C ASN A 279 -22.15 4.53 -22.20
N PRO A 280 -22.96 4.16 -23.20
CA PRO A 280 -23.10 4.97 -24.41
C PRO A 280 -24.54 5.45 -24.71
N GLY A 281 -24.65 6.52 -25.49
CA GLY A 281 -25.88 6.99 -26.15
C GLY A 281 -25.54 7.66 -27.49
N LYS A 282 -26.24 7.24 -28.56
CA LYS A 282 -25.93 7.42 -30.00
C LYS A 282 -26.10 8.85 -30.56
N SER A 283 -25.26 9.24 -31.54
CA SER A 283 -25.59 9.82 -32.89
C SER A 283 -24.38 10.61 -33.47
N THR A 284 -23.67 10.07 -34.47
CA THR A 284 -23.66 10.37 -35.93
C THR A 284 -23.33 11.81 -36.39
N HIS A 285 -22.08 12.04 -36.84
CA HIS A 285 -21.68 12.45 -38.23
C HIS A 285 -20.29 13.17 -38.29
N PRO A 286 -19.58 13.16 -39.44
CA PRO A 286 -18.12 13.34 -39.52
C PRO A 286 -17.67 14.66 -40.16
N VAL A 287 -16.48 15.17 -39.81
CA VAL A 287 -15.69 16.09 -40.65
C VAL A 287 -14.18 15.85 -40.46
N THR A 288 -13.49 15.53 -41.56
CA THR A 288 -12.02 15.46 -41.78
C THR A 288 -11.52 16.79 -42.40
N PRO A 289 -10.22 16.97 -42.75
CA PRO A 289 -8.95 16.85 -42.02
C PRO A 289 -8.05 18.11 -42.24
N PHE A 290 -6.91 18.29 -41.55
CA PHE A 290 -5.77 19.03 -42.14
C PHE A 290 -4.41 18.61 -41.54
N LEU A 291 -3.52 18.15 -42.44
CA LEU A 291 -2.06 17.98 -42.34
C LEU A 291 -1.39 19.30 -41.88
N LEU A 292 -0.17 19.45 -41.35
CA LEU A 292 1.12 18.76 -41.41
C LEU A 292 2.03 19.60 -40.48
N LEU A 293 2.89 19.00 -39.64
CA LEU A 293 4.34 19.19 -39.75
C LEU A 293 5.09 18.33 -38.74
N ILE A 294 5.99 17.55 -39.31
CA ILE A 294 6.90 16.61 -38.67
C ILE A 294 7.97 17.43 -37.94
N CYS A 295 8.13 17.19 -36.64
CA CYS A 295 9.39 17.46 -35.96
C CYS A 295 9.95 16.12 -35.48
N SER A 296 10.81 15.55 -36.31
CA SER A 296 11.61 14.37 -35.99
C SER A 296 12.65 14.72 -34.94
N SER A 297 12.51 14.17 -33.75
CA SER A 297 13.67 13.84 -32.91
C SER A 297 13.48 12.43 -32.36
N VAL A 298 14.43 11.57 -32.70
CA VAL A 298 14.43 10.15 -32.38
C VAL A 298 15.09 9.97 -31.01
N SER A 299 14.31 9.44 -30.05
CA SER A 299 14.68 8.65 -28.84
C SER A 299 15.47 9.32 -27.69
N SER A 300 15.16 9.10 -26.41
CA SER A 300 14.93 7.79 -25.77
C SER A 300 13.71 7.74 -24.82
N VAL A 301 12.77 6.86 -25.17
CA VAL A 301 11.65 6.42 -24.32
C VAL A 301 12.21 5.63 -23.13
N ILE A 302 12.03 6.12 -21.91
CA ILE A 302 12.23 5.31 -20.71
C ILE A 302 11.00 4.40 -20.59
N GLY A 303 11.19 3.10 -20.77
CA GLY A 303 10.09 2.12 -20.81
C GLY A 303 9.22 2.12 -19.54
N GLN A 304 7.95 1.74 -19.69
CA GLN A 304 6.93 1.69 -18.62
C GLN A 304 7.41 0.98 -17.34
N GLU A 305 8.27 -0.04 -17.50
CA GLU A 305 8.86 -0.85 -16.43
C GLU A 305 10.09 -0.23 -15.75
N ALA A 306 10.72 0.82 -16.32
CA ALA A 306 11.85 1.49 -15.66
C ALA A 306 11.42 2.26 -14.40
N ARG A 307 10.22 2.86 -14.40
CA ARG A 307 9.67 3.63 -13.27
C ARG A 307 9.54 2.82 -11.97
N PRO A 308 8.90 1.63 -11.96
CA PRO A 308 8.83 0.79 -10.76
C PRO A 308 10.22 0.28 -10.31
N LEU A 309 11.15 0.02 -11.24
CA LEU A 309 12.53 -0.34 -10.90
C LEU A 309 13.27 0.84 -10.22
N PHE A 310 13.05 2.08 -10.66
CA PHE A 310 13.61 3.25 -9.99
C PHE A 310 13.07 3.46 -8.58
N ARG A 311 11.75 3.27 -8.38
CA ARG A 311 11.15 3.32 -7.03
C ARG A 311 11.75 2.25 -6.13
N TRP A 312 11.92 1.04 -6.65
CA TRP A 312 12.57 -0.01 -5.89
C TRP A 312 14.03 0.35 -5.58
N LYS A 313 14.79 0.83 -6.57
CA LYS A 313 16.16 1.35 -6.38
C LYS A 313 16.24 2.42 -5.29
N SER A 314 15.28 3.35 -5.19
CA SER A 314 15.29 4.37 -4.12
C SER A 314 15.06 3.81 -2.70
N THR A 315 14.52 2.59 -2.59
CA THR A 315 14.39 1.88 -1.32
C THR A 315 15.59 0.99 -1.00
N LEU A 316 16.49 0.81 -1.96
CA LEU A 316 17.71 0.03 -1.78
C LEU A 316 18.82 0.95 -1.27
N SER A 317 19.23 0.79 -0.02
CA SER A 317 20.37 1.54 0.53
C SER A 317 21.68 0.87 0.08
N PRO A 318 22.69 1.65 -0.36
CA PRO A 318 24.05 1.13 -0.40
C PRO A 318 24.52 0.87 1.04
N ALA A 319 25.25 -0.23 1.23
CA ALA A 319 25.57 -0.79 2.54
C ALA A 319 26.29 0.14 3.52
N ASN A 320 26.94 1.20 3.02
CA ASN A 320 27.64 2.20 3.80
C ASN A 320 27.47 3.54 3.09
N GLY A 321 27.18 4.62 3.82
CA GLY A 321 26.92 5.97 3.30
C GLY A 321 28.12 6.67 2.63
N GLY A 322 28.90 5.96 1.83
CA GLY A 322 29.91 6.49 0.94
C GLY A 322 29.68 5.99 -0.48
N ASP A 323 30.00 6.83 -1.46
CA ASP A 323 30.00 6.47 -2.88
C ASP A 323 30.79 5.17 -3.10
N GLN A 324 30.08 4.05 -3.29
CA GLN A 324 30.68 2.85 -3.83
C GLN A 324 30.59 2.92 -5.37
N PRO A 325 31.72 3.03 -6.09
CA PRO A 325 31.74 3.19 -7.55
C PRO A 325 31.36 1.93 -8.33
N SER A 326 30.93 0.84 -7.67
CA SER A 326 30.72 -0.48 -8.29
C SER A 326 29.32 -1.08 -8.11
N SER A 327 28.33 -0.33 -7.61
CA SER A 327 26.96 -0.87 -7.54
C SER A 327 26.41 -1.07 -8.96
N PRO A 328 25.87 -2.25 -9.32
CA PRO A 328 25.21 -2.46 -10.62
C PRO A 328 24.02 -1.50 -10.82
N LEU A 329 23.46 -0.97 -9.73
CA LEU A 329 22.40 0.03 -9.78
C LEU A 329 22.86 1.36 -10.38
N LEU A 330 24.16 1.66 -10.48
CA LEU A 330 24.65 2.88 -11.14
C LEU A 330 24.27 2.93 -12.62
N SER A 331 24.19 1.78 -13.30
CA SER A 331 23.77 1.73 -14.69
C SER A 331 22.28 2.07 -14.87
N TRP A 332 21.48 1.90 -13.82
CA TRP A 332 20.05 2.17 -13.82
C TRP A 332 19.88 3.69 -13.82
N SER A 333 19.81 4.24 -15.03
CA SER A 333 19.80 5.67 -15.26
C SER A 333 18.83 6.01 -16.40
N PRO A 334 18.22 7.22 -16.37
CA PRO A 334 17.38 7.71 -17.46
C PRO A 334 18.09 7.77 -18.82
N ALA A 335 19.43 7.88 -18.81
CA ALA A 335 20.26 8.01 -19.99
C ALA A 335 20.44 6.69 -20.78
N LYS A 336 19.99 5.55 -20.23
CA LYS A 336 20.14 4.23 -20.86
C LYS A 336 18.80 3.48 -20.88
N PRO A 337 18.45 2.76 -21.97
CA PRO A 337 17.25 1.93 -22.00
C PRO A 337 17.23 0.90 -20.87
N THR A 338 16.06 0.62 -20.30
CA THR A 338 15.86 -0.32 -19.19
C THR A 338 16.53 -1.68 -19.42
N CYS A 339 16.40 -2.21 -20.64
CA CYS A 339 16.96 -3.51 -21.03
C CYS A 339 18.49 -3.53 -21.16
N SER A 340 19.15 -2.38 -21.06
CA SER A 340 20.62 -2.25 -21.04
C SER A 340 21.18 -2.05 -19.63
N TRP A 341 20.31 -1.98 -18.63
CA TRP A 341 20.73 -1.85 -17.25
C TRP A 341 21.35 -3.16 -16.76
N SER A 342 22.43 -3.05 -16.00
CA SER A 342 23.08 -4.16 -15.32
C SER A 342 22.06 -4.94 -14.51
N GLY A 343 21.99 -6.24 -14.77
CA GLY A 343 21.05 -7.14 -14.11
C GLY A 343 19.62 -7.12 -14.65
N ILE A 344 19.32 -6.34 -15.69
CA ILE A 344 18.01 -6.40 -16.37
C ILE A 344 18.16 -7.09 -17.72
N ARG A 345 17.31 -8.07 -17.99
CA ARG A 345 17.15 -8.66 -19.32
C ARG A 345 15.69 -8.58 -19.73
N CYS A 346 15.44 -8.15 -20.95
CA CYS A 346 14.12 -8.10 -21.54
C CYS A 346 13.85 -9.31 -22.45
N ASP A 347 12.58 -9.61 -22.68
CA ASP A 347 12.14 -10.56 -23.71
C ASP A 347 12.26 -9.96 -25.12
N ALA A 348 11.83 -10.72 -26.14
CA ALA A 348 11.86 -10.29 -27.53
C ALA A 348 10.93 -9.09 -27.83
N ALA A 349 9.93 -8.84 -26.98
CA ALA A 349 9.02 -7.70 -27.08
C ALA A 349 9.54 -6.46 -26.34
N GLY A 350 10.67 -6.58 -25.62
CA GLY A 350 11.29 -5.49 -24.87
C GLY A 350 10.76 -5.32 -23.44
N HIS A 351 10.00 -6.28 -22.91
CA HIS A 351 9.53 -6.26 -21.52
C HIS A 351 10.53 -6.95 -20.58
N VAL A 352 10.68 -6.45 -19.36
CA VAL A 352 11.59 -6.98 -18.34
C VAL A 352 11.17 -8.41 -17.96
N ALA A 353 11.99 -9.36 -18.39
CA ALA A 353 11.77 -10.79 -18.19
C ALA A 353 12.66 -11.37 -17.08
N GLU A 354 13.78 -10.73 -16.77
CA GLU A 354 14.72 -11.13 -15.74
C GLU A 354 15.28 -9.92 -14.98
N ILE A 355 15.30 -10.02 -13.66
CA ILE A 355 16.03 -9.14 -12.75
C ILE A 355 17.05 -9.99 -12.00
N SER A 356 18.34 -9.72 -12.18
CA SER A 356 19.45 -10.52 -11.66
C SER A 356 20.56 -9.62 -11.12
N LEU A 357 20.63 -9.49 -9.79
CA LEU A 357 21.61 -8.67 -9.07
C LEU A 357 22.29 -9.45 -7.94
N PRO A 358 22.92 -10.61 -8.21
CA PRO A 358 23.56 -11.40 -7.17
C PRO A 358 24.80 -10.69 -6.60
N GLY A 359 25.03 -10.79 -5.29
CA GLY A 359 26.25 -10.28 -4.65
C GLY A 359 26.41 -8.76 -4.69
N ALA A 360 25.33 -8.02 -4.97
CA ALA A 360 25.36 -6.58 -5.18
C ALA A 360 25.35 -5.75 -3.88
N VAL A 361 25.43 -6.42 -2.73
CA VAL A 361 25.44 -5.83 -1.37
C VAL A 361 24.23 -4.90 -1.16
N LEU A 362 23.07 -5.29 -1.69
CA LEU A 362 21.84 -4.49 -1.63
C LEU A 362 21.19 -4.60 -0.26
N HIS A 363 20.87 -3.46 0.37
CA HIS A 363 20.07 -3.40 1.59
C HIS A 363 18.66 -2.92 1.25
N GLY A 364 17.62 -3.56 1.78
CA GLY A 364 16.25 -3.10 1.57
C GLY A 364 15.22 -4.18 1.80
N MET A 365 14.02 -3.99 1.25
CA MET A 365 12.92 -4.95 1.34
C MET A 365 12.39 -5.32 -0.04
N LEU A 366 12.07 -6.60 -0.25
CA LEU A 366 11.49 -7.06 -1.51
C LEU A 366 10.04 -6.56 -1.71
N GLY A 367 9.33 -6.25 -0.62
CA GLY A 367 7.96 -5.73 -0.66
C GLY A 367 7.79 -4.37 -1.34
N ALA A 368 8.88 -3.62 -1.56
CA ALA A 368 8.87 -2.37 -2.32
C ALA A 368 8.90 -2.60 -3.84
N LEU A 369 9.25 -3.80 -4.30
CA LEU A 369 9.21 -4.15 -5.71
C LEU A 369 7.76 -4.45 -6.13
N SER A 370 7.23 -3.64 -7.04
CA SER A 370 5.88 -3.81 -7.56
C SER A 370 5.83 -4.88 -8.65
N PHE A 371 5.75 -6.16 -8.26
CA PHE A 371 5.69 -7.31 -9.19
C PHE A 371 4.60 -7.18 -10.27
N ALA A 372 3.44 -6.62 -9.93
CA ALA A 372 2.35 -6.38 -10.87
C ALA A 372 2.72 -5.44 -12.04
N ALA A 373 3.80 -4.67 -11.91
CA ALA A 373 4.28 -3.79 -12.97
C ALA A 373 5.19 -4.51 -13.98
N PHE A 374 5.52 -5.78 -13.76
CA PHE A 374 6.39 -6.58 -14.63
C PHE A 374 5.69 -7.89 -15.04
N PRO A 375 4.66 -7.82 -15.89
CA PRO A 375 3.86 -9.00 -16.26
C PRO A 375 4.66 -10.09 -16.99
N ALA A 376 5.78 -9.72 -17.63
CA ALA A 376 6.69 -10.64 -18.32
C ALA A 376 7.80 -11.20 -17.42
N LEU A 377 7.91 -10.75 -16.15
CA LEU A 377 9.00 -11.14 -15.27
C LEU A 377 8.89 -12.62 -14.89
N THR A 378 9.85 -13.41 -15.34
CA THR A 378 9.91 -14.84 -15.07
C THR A 378 11.13 -15.23 -14.24
N LYS A 379 12.18 -14.41 -14.18
CA LYS A 379 13.40 -14.76 -13.44
C LYS A 379 13.78 -13.65 -12.47
N LEU A 380 13.93 -14.01 -11.19
CA LEU A 380 14.44 -13.11 -10.16
C LEU A 380 15.63 -13.76 -9.45
N ASN A 381 16.78 -13.13 -9.51
CA ASN A 381 17.98 -13.54 -8.77
C ASN A 381 18.50 -12.37 -7.94
N LEU A 382 18.41 -12.49 -6.62
CA LEU A 382 18.95 -11.53 -5.66
C LEU A 382 19.85 -12.23 -4.64
N ALA A 383 20.48 -13.34 -5.03
CA ALA A 383 21.34 -14.14 -4.15
C ALA A 383 22.49 -13.31 -3.55
N GLY A 384 22.87 -13.57 -2.30
CA GLY A 384 24.03 -12.94 -1.67
C GLY A 384 23.91 -11.43 -1.46
N ASN A 385 22.70 -10.94 -1.17
CA ASN A 385 22.46 -9.54 -0.80
C ASN A 385 22.10 -9.43 0.69
N ASN A 386 21.73 -8.23 1.15
CA ASN A 386 21.26 -7.99 2.51
C ASN A 386 19.78 -7.57 2.53
N ILE A 387 18.95 -8.23 1.71
CA ILE A 387 17.52 -7.99 1.67
C ILE A 387 16.85 -8.53 2.93
N THR A 388 15.97 -7.73 3.52
CA THR A 388 15.25 -7.99 4.79
C THR A 388 13.73 -8.01 4.58
N GLY A 389 12.98 -8.31 5.65
CA GLY A 389 11.52 -8.38 5.62
C GLY A 389 11.00 -9.73 5.12
N ALA A 390 9.72 -9.78 4.77
CA ALA A 390 9.06 -11.00 4.28
C ALA A 390 9.10 -11.10 2.75
N ILE A 391 9.05 -12.33 2.23
CA ILE A 391 8.79 -12.57 0.80
C ILE A 391 7.34 -12.12 0.53
N PRO A 392 7.09 -11.19 -0.42
CA PRO A 392 5.77 -10.66 -0.63
C PRO A 392 4.89 -11.68 -1.38
N ALA A 393 3.63 -11.77 -0.95
CA ALA A 393 2.63 -12.72 -1.46
C ALA A 393 2.28 -12.51 -2.96
N ASN A 394 2.56 -11.33 -3.51
CA ASN A 394 2.25 -10.93 -4.88
C ASN A 394 3.41 -11.14 -5.87
N ALA A 395 4.48 -11.85 -5.49
CA ALA A 395 5.56 -12.24 -6.39
C ALA A 395 5.15 -13.38 -7.34
N THR A 396 4.12 -13.13 -8.14
CA THR A 396 3.49 -14.10 -9.05
C THR A 396 4.19 -14.15 -10.42
N GLY A 397 4.19 -15.30 -11.10
CA GLY A 397 4.66 -15.43 -12.50
C GLY A 397 6.13 -15.84 -12.70
N LEU A 398 6.91 -15.98 -11.63
CA LEU A 398 8.33 -16.33 -11.70
C LEU A 398 8.55 -17.83 -11.99
N THR A 399 9.37 -18.18 -12.97
CA THR A 399 9.90 -19.54 -13.24
C THR A 399 11.23 -19.81 -12.53
N TYR A 400 12.04 -18.78 -12.28
CA TYR A 400 13.28 -18.90 -11.52
C TYR A 400 13.28 -17.89 -10.38
N LEU A 401 13.57 -18.36 -9.17
CA LEU A 401 13.70 -17.50 -7.99
C LEU A 401 14.88 -17.95 -7.15
N ASP A 402 15.88 -17.08 -7.05
CA ASP A 402 17.01 -17.23 -6.15
C ASP A 402 17.07 -16.02 -5.21
N LEU A 403 16.79 -16.27 -3.93
CA LEU A 403 16.90 -15.30 -2.84
C LEU A 403 17.89 -15.79 -1.79
N SER A 404 18.76 -16.75 -2.13
CA SER A 404 19.69 -17.37 -1.19
C SER A 404 20.68 -16.36 -0.59
N GLY A 405 21.15 -16.60 0.63
CA GLY A 405 22.15 -15.76 1.29
C GLY A 405 21.67 -14.31 1.49
N ASN A 406 20.47 -14.14 2.07
CA ASN A 406 19.89 -12.84 2.44
C ASN A 406 19.47 -12.84 3.92
N SER A 407 18.82 -11.76 4.38
CA SER A 407 18.28 -11.61 5.74
C SER A 407 16.74 -11.69 5.77
N LEU A 408 16.12 -12.43 4.85
CA LEU A 408 14.66 -12.56 4.75
C LEU A 408 14.10 -13.30 5.96
N SER A 409 12.88 -12.93 6.39
CA SER A 409 12.20 -13.44 7.58
C SER A 409 10.72 -13.69 7.31
N GLY A 410 9.99 -14.25 8.29
CA GLY A 410 8.59 -14.61 8.10
C GLY A 410 8.43 -15.95 7.37
N GLU A 411 7.23 -16.23 6.90
CA GLU A 411 6.89 -17.50 6.25
C GLU A 411 7.09 -17.44 4.74
N ILE A 412 7.26 -18.60 4.11
CA ILE A 412 7.17 -18.72 2.66
C ILE A 412 5.68 -18.54 2.29
N PRO A 413 5.29 -17.55 1.47
CA PRO A 413 3.89 -17.24 1.21
C PRO A 413 3.11 -18.42 0.60
N ASN A 414 1.85 -18.57 1.01
CA ASN A 414 0.92 -19.57 0.48
C ASN A 414 0.35 -19.23 -0.91
N THR A 415 0.80 -18.14 -1.54
CA THR A 415 0.21 -17.55 -2.76
C THR A 415 1.19 -17.44 -3.92
N LEU A 416 2.41 -17.97 -3.83
CA LEU A 416 3.25 -18.09 -5.02
C LEU A 416 2.56 -19.07 -5.98
N PRO A 417 2.26 -18.69 -7.23
CA PRO A 417 1.33 -19.45 -8.07
C PRO A 417 1.78 -20.89 -8.31
N ALA A 418 0.79 -21.79 -8.36
CA ALA A 418 0.94 -23.22 -8.61
C ALA A 418 1.32 -23.61 -10.07
N MET A 419 1.77 -22.65 -10.90
CA MET A 419 2.03 -22.86 -12.34
C MET A 419 3.51 -22.71 -12.73
N VAL A 420 4.40 -22.80 -11.76
CA VAL A 420 5.82 -22.50 -11.95
C VAL A 420 6.59 -23.71 -12.46
N ARG A 421 7.25 -23.53 -13.60
CA ARG A 421 8.40 -24.35 -14.03
C ARG A 421 9.64 -23.82 -13.33
N GLY A 422 10.52 -24.67 -12.77
CA GLY A 422 11.91 -24.27 -12.50
C GLY A 422 12.42 -24.43 -11.07
N VAL A 423 13.53 -23.75 -10.80
CA VAL A 423 14.45 -23.98 -9.67
C VAL A 423 14.24 -22.91 -8.59
N ARG A 424 14.36 -23.30 -7.32
CA ARG A 424 14.16 -22.41 -6.17
C ARG A 424 15.29 -22.54 -5.16
N TYR A 425 15.99 -21.43 -4.93
CA TYR A 425 17.05 -21.32 -3.93
C TYR A 425 16.65 -20.24 -2.92
N LEU A 426 16.25 -20.67 -1.72
CA LEU A 426 15.87 -19.80 -0.60
C LEU A 426 16.79 -20.01 0.62
N SER A 427 17.90 -20.72 0.43
CA SER A 427 18.81 -21.11 1.50
C SER A 427 19.51 -19.93 2.17
N SER A 428 20.01 -20.15 3.38
CA SER A 428 20.75 -19.16 4.16
C SER A 428 19.98 -17.84 4.34
N ASN A 429 18.78 -17.97 4.92
CA ASN A 429 17.88 -16.87 5.31
C ASN A 429 17.36 -17.10 6.74
N ARG A 430 16.35 -16.34 7.19
CA ARG A 430 15.68 -16.48 8.50
C ARG A 430 14.20 -16.87 8.34
N LEU A 431 13.85 -17.58 7.26
CA LEU A 431 12.48 -18.02 6.97
C LEU A 431 12.01 -19.04 8.02
N ARG A 432 10.73 -18.96 8.41
CA ARG A 432 10.11 -19.80 9.45
C ARG A 432 8.80 -20.41 8.97
N GLY A 433 8.19 -21.26 9.79
CA GLY A 433 6.94 -21.93 9.49
C GLY A 433 7.11 -23.17 8.60
N PRO A 434 6.01 -23.84 8.24
CA PRO A 434 6.05 -25.03 7.39
C PRO A 434 6.36 -24.72 5.93
N MET A 435 6.89 -25.71 5.21
CA MET A 435 6.94 -25.66 3.75
C MET A 435 5.50 -25.63 3.19
N PRO A 436 5.13 -24.65 2.35
CA PRO A 436 3.78 -24.54 1.82
C PRO A 436 3.36 -25.74 0.97
N ARG A 437 2.11 -26.20 1.12
CA ARG A 437 1.59 -27.36 0.39
C ARG A 437 1.57 -27.16 -1.13
N TRP A 438 1.35 -25.94 -1.62
CA TRP A 438 1.33 -25.67 -3.06
C TRP A 438 2.67 -25.97 -3.75
N LEU A 439 3.77 -26.14 -3.00
CA LEU A 439 5.07 -26.51 -3.57
C LEU A 439 4.99 -27.79 -4.42
N SER A 440 4.14 -28.75 -4.02
CA SER A 440 3.93 -30.00 -4.77
C SER A 440 3.28 -29.78 -6.14
N ALA A 441 2.64 -28.64 -6.40
CA ALA A 441 2.05 -28.37 -7.72
C ALA A 441 3.11 -28.11 -8.82
N MET A 442 4.37 -27.85 -8.46
CA MET A 442 5.45 -27.52 -9.41
C MET A 442 6.05 -28.78 -10.05
N ARG A 443 5.39 -29.32 -11.07
CA ARG A 443 5.75 -30.62 -11.68
C ARG A 443 7.11 -30.69 -12.40
N GLU A 444 7.69 -29.55 -12.77
CA GLU A 444 8.98 -29.47 -13.47
C GLU A 444 10.15 -29.08 -12.55
N MET A 445 10.02 -29.30 -11.24
CA MET A 445 11.07 -29.00 -10.26
C MET A 445 12.32 -29.84 -10.50
N ARG A 446 13.49 -29.19 -10.65
CA ARG A 446 14.80 -29.87 -10.82
C ARG A 446 15.72 -29.72 -9.62
N GLY A 447 15.63 -28.60 -8.90
CA GLY A 447 16.47 -28.33 -7.74
C GLY A 447 15.73 -27.47 -6.74
N PHE A 448 15.77 -27.88 -5.48
CA PHE A 448 15.12 -27.19 -4.38
C PHE A 448 16.08 -27.09 -3.18
N ASP A 449 16.43 -25.87 -2.81
CA ASP A 449 17.29 -25.61 -1.65
C ASP A 449 16.64 -24.59 -0.71
N VAL A 450 16.33 -25.05 0.49
CA VAL A 450 15.81 -24.24 1.61
C VAL A 450 16.69 -24.38 2.86
N SER A 451 17.91 -24.89 2.69
CA SER A 451 18.85 -25.13 3.77
C SER A 451 19.20 -23.86 4.56
N ASN A 452 19.70 -24.03 5.79
CA ASN A 452 20.11 -22.92 6.65
C ASN A 452 18.99 -21.88 6.86
N ASN A 453 17.82 -22.32 7.33
CA ASN A 453 16.68 -21.48 7.68
C ASN A 453 16.11 -21.91 9.05
N LYS A 454 14.90 -21.45 9.39
CA LYS A 454 14.16 -21.83 10.62
C LYS A 454 12.84 -22.53 10.30
N LEU A 455 12.78 -23.27 9.19
CA LEU A 455 11.57 -23.96 8.76
C LEU A 455 11.19 -25.09 9.72
N THR A 456 9.90 -25.31 9.89
CA THR A 456 9.30 -26.29 10.81
C THR A 456 8.34 -27.24 10.09
N GLY A 457 7.71 -28.17 10.81
CA GLY A 457 6.74 -29.09 10.22
C GLY A 457 7.39 -30.24 9.44
N ALA A 458 6.56 -31.07 8.80
CA ALA A 458 7.00 -32.25 8.09
C ALA A 458 7.31 -32.01 6.60
N ILE A 459 8.21 -32.83 6.05
CA ILE A 459 8.41 -32.93 4.60
C ILE A 459 7.19 -33.64 4.03
N HIS A 460 6.40 -32.93 3.21
CA HIS A 460 5.14 -33.47 2.70
C HIS A 460 5.43 -34.53 1.62
N PRO A 461 4.77 -35.70 1.64
CA PRO A 461 4.98 -36.77 0.65
C PRO A 461 4.69 -36.31 -0.78
N ASP A 462 3.68 -35.45 -0.97
CA ASP A 462 3.30 -34.90 -2.27
C ASP A 462 4.43 -34.19 -3.02
N LEU A 463 5.47 -33.71 -2.32
CA LEU A 463 6.63 -33.12 -2.97
C LEU A 463 7.30 -34.14 -3.89
N PHE A 464 7.62 -35.33 -3.37
CA PHE A 464 8.31 -36.35 -4.15
C PHE A 464 7.37 -37.08 -5.12
N THR A 465 6.09 -37.19 -4.81
CA THR A 465 5.08 -37.69 -5.74
C THR A 465 4.93 -36.79 -6.98
N ASN A 466 5.08 -35.48 -6.82
CA ASN A 466 4.81 -34.53 -7.90
C ASN A 466 6.07 -33.86 -8.48
N TRP A 467 7.26 -34.17 -7.99
CA TRP A 467 8.54 -33.66 -8.53
C TRP A 467 9.37 -34.78 -9.18
N PRO A 468 8.89 -35.43 -10.27
CA PRO A 468 9.60 -36.53 -10.90
C PRO A 468 10.95 -36.12 -11.53
N GLU A 469 11.14 -34.83 -11.79
CA GLU A 469 12.33 -34.27 -12.43
C GLU A 469 13.41 -33.80 -11.44
N ILE A 470 13.21 -33.97 -10.13
CA ILE A 470 14.12 -33.40 -9.13
C ILE A 470 15.45 -34.15 -9.07
N THR A 471 16.55 -33.40 -9.09
CA THR A 471 17.92 -33.93 -9.00
C THR A 471 18.62 -33.54 -7.69
N SER A 472 18.17 -32.47 -7.04
CA SER A 472 18.73 -32.01 -5.76
C SER A 472 17.63 -31.50 -4.82
N PHE A 473 17.64 -32.02 -3.59
CA PHE A 473 16.77 -31.59 -2.50
C PHE A 473 17.61 -31.31 -1.25
N HIS A 474 17.78 -30.02 -0.92
CA HIS A 474 18.60 -29.56 0.19
C HIS A 474 17.72 -28.83 1.21
N ALA A 475 17.62 -29.39 2.42
CA ALA A 475 16.83 -28.84 3.51
C ALA A 475 17.56 -28.93 4.87
N GLN A 476 18.87 -29.21 4.85
CA GLN A 476 19.72 -29.27 6.04
C GLN A 476 19.71 -27.97 6.85
N THR A 477 20.02 -28.06 8.15
CA THR A 477 20.07 -26.89 9.06
C THR A 477 18.75 -26.12 9.08
N ASN A 478 17.70 -26.80 9.53
CA ASN A 478 16.36 -26.26 9.76
C ASN A 478 15.79 -26.87 11.05
N SER A 479 14.48 -26.72 11.30
CA SER A 479 13.75 -27.38 12.40
C SER A 479 12.63 -28.28 11.87
N LEU A 480 12.82 -28.90 10.69
CA LEU A 480 11.87 -29.85 10.11
C LEU A 480 11.74 -31.09 11.00
N ALA A 481 10.54 -31.61 11.16
CA ALA A 481 10.22 -32.75 12.02
C ALA A 481 9.46 -33.84 11.23
N GLY A 482 9.17 -34.98 11.84
CA GLY A 482 8.53 -36.11 11.16
C GLY A 482 9.53 -37.04 10.49
N GLY A 483 9.03 -38.06 9.80
CA GLY A 483 9.84 -38.99 9.01
C GLY A 483 10.14 -38.47 7.61
N ILE A 484 11.16 -39.07 6.99
CA ILE A 484 11.39 -38.92 5.54
C ILE A 484 10.28 -39.72 4.83
N PRO A 485 9.46 -39.11 3.96
CA PRO A 485 8.37 -39.80 3.31
C PRO A 485 8.90 -40.88 2.34
N PRO A 486 8.36 -42.13 2.36
CA PRO A 486 8.74 -43.19 1.42
C PRO A 486 8.55 -42.82 -0.06
N GLU A 487 7.66 -41.86 -0.34
CA GLU A 487 7.42 -41.30 -1.67
C GLU A 487 8.67 -40.66 -2.29
N ILE A 488 9.73 -40.43 -1.52
CA ILE A 488 11.05 -40.03 -2.04
C ILE A 488 11.58 -40.99 -3.12
N SER A 489 11.16 -42.25 -3.10
CA SER A 489 11.39 -43.24 -4.16
C SER A 489 10.89 -42.82 -5.55
N ASN A 490 9.85 -41.97 -5.60
CA ASN A 490 9.32 -41.44 -6.87
C ASN A 490 10.26 -40.41 -7.51
N ALA A 491 11.19 -39.82 -6.75
CA ALA A 491 12.19 -38.89 -7.24
C ALA A 491 13.37 -39.65 -7.89
N THR A 492 13.08 -40.42 -8.94
CA THR A 492 14.02 -41.33 -9.62
C THR A 492 15.27 -40.67 -10.20
N LYS A 493 15.29 -39.34 -10.33
CA LYS A 493 16.41 -38.54 -10.84
C LYS A 493 17.23 -37.88 -9.73
N LEU A 494 16.88 -38.09 -8.45
CA LEU A 494 17.52 -37.46 -7.31
C LEU A 494 18.96 -37.94 -7.16
N GLN A 495 19.90 -37.01 -7.18
CA GLN A 495 21.35 -37.26 -7.06
C GLN A 495 21.91 -36.73 -5.74
N SER A 496 21.24 -35.73 -5.15
CA SER A 496 21.72 -35.09 -3.93
C SER A 496 20.57 -34.82 -2.97
N LEU A 497 20.62 -35.47 -1.81
CA LEU A 497 19.65 -35.30 -0.73
C LEU A 497 20.39 -34.92 0.55
N LEU A 498 20.15 -33.70 1.06
CA LEU A 498 20.78 -33.20 2.28
C LEU A 498 19.72 -32.78 3.28
N LEU A 499 19.59 -33.55 4.36
CA LEU A 499 18.56 -33.35 5.39
C LEU A 499 19.12 -33.20 6.82
N TYR A 500 20.45 -33.24 6.98
CA TYR A 500 21.11 -33.23 8.29
C TYR A 500 20.80 -31.96 9.10
N ASN A 501 21.02 -32.01 10.41
CA ASN A 501 20.76 -30.88 11.32
C ASN A 501 19.29 -30.37 11.23
N ASN A 502 18.36 -31.30 11.44
CA ASN A 502 16.92 -31.10 11.58
C ASN A 502 16.40 -31.90 12.79
N ARG A 503 15.07 -31.93 12.98
CA ARG A 503 14.38 -32.72 14.02
C ARG A 503 13.66 -33.95 13.42
N LEU A 504 14.19 -34.49 12.32
CA LEU A 504 13.63 -35.67 11.65
C LEU A 504 13.82 -36.92 12.53
N TYR A 505 12.86 -37.84 12.48
CA TYR A 505 12.88 -39.09 13.25
C TYR A 505 12.32 -40.25 12.42
N GLY A 506 12.48 -41.49 12.91
CA GLY A 506 12.03 -42.69 12.22
C GLY A 506 13.13 -43.32 11.37
N GLN A 507 12.75 -44.29 10.54
CA GLN A 507 13.68 -45.00 9.67
C GLN A 507 13.93 -44.21 8.39
N ILE A 508 15.15 -44.31 7.86
CA ILE A 508 15.44 -43.89 6.49
C ILE A 508 14.73 -44.89 5.58
N PRO A 509 13.84 -44.46 4.65
CA PRO A 509 13.19 -45.36 3.72
C PRO A 509 14.24 -46.17 2.95
N VAL A 510 14.00 -47.48 2.77
CA VAL A 510 14.95 -48.37 2.10
C VAL A 510 15.24 -47.92 0.67
N GLU A 511 14.30 -47.18 0.08
CA GLU A 511 14.38 -46.62 -1.25
C GLU A 511 15.36 -45.42 -1.37
N VAL A 512 15.93 -44.95 -0.25
CA VAL A 512 17.00 -43.93 -0.22
C VAL A 512 18.38 -44.57 0.03
N ALA A 513 18.42 -45.86 0.37
CA ALA A 513 19.63 -46.54 0.83
C ALA A 513 20.44 -47.22 -0.29
N ASP A 514 19.90 -47.26 -1.52
CA ASP A 514 20.58 -47.64 -2.77
C ASP A 514 20.83 -46.41 -3.65
#